data_AF-A0AAW6R2K9-F1
#
_entry.id   AF-A0AAW6R2K9-F1
#
_cell.length_a   1.000
_cell.length_b   1.000
_cell.length_c   1.000
_cell.angle_alpha   90.00
_cell.angle_beta   90.00
_cell.angle_gamma   90.00
#
_symmetry.space_group_name_H-M   'P 1'
#
loop_
_entity.id
_entity.type
_entity.pdbx_description
1 polymer ?
#
loop_
_entity_poly.entity_id
_entity_poly.type
_entity_poly.pdbx_seq_one_letter_code
_entity_poly.pdbx_strand_id
1 'polypeptide(L)'
;LVTECMQWLFGIPHTLQLDAIIITCWIILNAICVACGLQKGVRIASDVRSYLSFLMLGWVFIVSGASFIMNYFTDSVGMLLMYLPRMLFYTDPIAKGGFPQGWTVFYWAWWVIYAIQMSIFLARISRGRTVRELCFGMVLGLTASTWILWTVLGSNTLLLIDKNIINIPNLIEQYGVA
;
A
#
# COMPACT_ATOMS: atom_id res chain seq x y z
N LEU A 1 8.69 6.11 -7.83
CA LEU A 1 7.32 5.70 -8.30
C LEU A 1 6.79 6.57 -9.44
N VAL A 2 6.32 7.81 -9.20
CA VAL A 2 5.75 8.63 -10.30
C VAL A 2 6.80 8.93 -11.37
N THR A 3 8.01 9.28 -10.94
CA THR A 3 9.16 9.55 -11.81
C THR A 3 9.62 8.30 -12.55
N GLU A 4 9.60 7.12 -11.93
CA GLU A 4 9.81 5.84 -12.63
C GLU A 4 8.74 5.56 -13.69
N CYS A 5 7.45 5.82 -13.41
CA CYS A 5 6.42 5.71 -14.44
C CYS A 5 6.64 6.70 -15.59
N MET A 6 7.15 7.90 -15.31
CA MET A 6 7.49 8.87 -16.35
C MET A 6 8.69 8.43 -17.19
N GLN A 7 9.69 7.81 -16.56
CA GLN A 7 10.81 7.20 -17.26
C GLN A 7 10.33 6.11 -18.21
N TRP A 8 9.45 5.23 -17.75
CA TRP A 8 8.90 4.14 -18.57
C TRP A 8 7.99 4.63 -19.71
N LEU A 9 7.12 5.62 -19.46
CA LEU A 9 6.15 6.12 -20.44
C LEU A 9 6.73 7.13 -21.44
N PHE A 10 7.59 8.03 -20.96
CA PHE A 10 8.05 9.21 -21.71
C PHE A 10 9.56 9.21 -21.97
N GLY A 11 10.31 8.23 -21.43
CA GLY A 11 11.76 8.14 -21.60
C GLY A 11 12.55 9.22 -20.84
N ILE A 12 11.93 9.93 -19.89
CA ILE A 12 12.58 10.99 -19.11
C ILE A 12 13.38 10.33 -17.97
N PRO A 13 14.71 10.50 -17.87
CA PRO A 13 15.51 9.84 -16.85
C PRO A 13 15.10 10.22 -15.42
N HIS A 14 14.99 9.21 -14.55
CA HIS A 14 14.77 9.41 -13.12
C HIS A 14 16.01 10.03 -12.49
N THR A 15 15.83 11.24 -11.96
CA THR A 15 16.87 11.98 -11.24
C THR A 15 16.26 12.68 -10.04
N LEU A 16 17.09 13.00 -9.04
CA LEU A 16 16.68 13.78 -7.88
C LEU A 16 16.06 15.15 -8.27
N GLN A 17 16.52 15.74 -9.38
CA GLN A 17 15.97 16.98 -9.91
C GLN A 17 14.54 16.79 -10.42
N LEU A 18 14.26 15.68 -11.10
CA LEU A 18 12.91 15.35 -11.56
C LEU A 18 11.97 15.13 -10.37
N ASP A 19 12.41 14.42 -9.33
CA ASP A 19 11.62 14.24 -8.11
C ASP A 19 11.26 15.59 -7.46
N ALA A 20 12.25 16.49 -7.34
CA ALA A 20 12.04 17.83 -6.80
C ALA A 20 11.04 18.66 -7.64
N ILE A 21 11.11 18.55 -8.97
CA ILE A 21 10.15 19.19 -9.89
C ILE A 21 8.74 18.65 -9.64
N ILE A 22 8.55 17.33 -9.58
CA ILE A 22 7.23 16.72 -9.37
C ILE A 22 6.63 17.10 -8.02
N ILE A 23 7.45 17.09 -6.95
CA ILE A 23 7.01 17.54 -5.62
C ILE A 23 6.58 19.01 -5.67
N THR A 24 7.36 19.86 -6.34
CA THR A 24 7.03 21.29 -6.50
C THR A 24 5.73 21.48 -7.28
N CYS A 25 5.52 20.72 -8.35
CA CYS A 25 4.26 20.72 -9.10
C CYS A 25 3.06 20.32 -8.22
N TRP A 26 3.20 19.32 -7.35
CA TRP A 26 2.13 18.95 -6.42
C TRP A 26 1.82 20.04 -5.39
N ILE A 27 2.85 20.71 -4.87
CA ILE A 27 2.67 21.84 -3.93
C ILE A 27 1.92 22.97 -4.62
N ILE A 28 2.32 23.35 -5.84
CA ILE A 28 1.67 24.41 -6.61
C ILE A 28 0.22 24.03 -6.94
N LEU A 29 -0.02 22.80 -7.39
CA LEU A 29 -1.36 22.31 -7.70
C LEU A 29 -2.25 22.36 -6.45
N ASN A 30 -1.73 21.91 -5.30
CA ASN A 30 -2.45 21.98 -4.04
C ASN A 30 -2.76 23.43 -3.65
N ALA A 31 -1.79 24.34 -3.77
CA ALA A 31 -1.97 25.76 -3.47
C ALA A 31 -3.06 26.39 -4.35
N ILE A 32 -3.09 26.09 -5.65
CA ILE A 32 -4.14 26.54 -6.58
C ILE A 32 -5.51 25.97 -6.17
N CYS A 33 -5.59 24.67 -5.87
CA CYS A 33 -6.84 24.04 -5.44
C CYS A 33 -7.41 24.69 -4.18
N VAL A 34 -6.56 25.04 -3.21
CA VAL A 34 -6.96 25.71 -1.98
C VAL A 34 -7.33 27.18 -2.25
N ALA A 35 -6.50 27.93 -2.96
CA ALA A 35 -6.71 29.36 -3.24
C ALA A 35 -7.99 29.62 -4.03
N CYS A 36 -8.27 28.77 -5.02
CA CYS A 36 -9.48 28.88 -5.84
C CYS A 36 -10.68 28.13 -5.25
N GLY A 37 -10.54 27.49 -4.08
CA GLY A 37 -11.64 26.80 -3.38
C GLY A 37 -12.22 25.60 -4.14
N LEU A 38 -11.40 24.84 -4.90
CA LEU A 38 -11.83 23.68 -5.72
C LEU A 38 -12.18 22.44 -4.87
N GLN A 39 -12.93 22.59 -3.78
CA GLN A 39 -13.34 21.49 -2.92
C GLN A 39 -14.12 20.41 -3.69
N LYS A 40 -14.96 20.82 -4.65
CA LYS A 40 -15.68 19.89 -5.54
C LYS A 40 -14.73 19.13 -6.46
N GLY A 41 -13.73 19.80 -7.02
CA GLY A 41 -12.74 19.18 -7.92
C GLY A 41 -11.88 18.15 -7.19
N VAL A 42 -11.39 18.49 -6.00
CA VAL A 42 -10.62 17.57 -5.15
C VAL A 42 -11.46 16.34 -4.76
N ARG A 43 -12.75 16.53 -4.47
CA ARG A 43 -13.66 15.41 -4.19
C ARG A 43 -13.80 14.47 -5.40
N ILE A 44 -14.02 15.00 -6.60
CA ILE A 44 -14.09 14.19 -7.83
C ILE A 44 -12.78 13.45 -8.07
N ALA A 45 -11.63 14.10 -7.89
CA ALA A 45 -10.32 13.45 -8.01
C ALA A 45 -10.15 12.29 -7.00
N SER A 46 -10.63 12.46 -5.76
CA SER A 46 -10.64 11.40 -4.75
C SER A 46 -11.53 10.21 -5.14
N ASP A 47 -12.70 10.48 -5.73
CA ASP A 47 -13.61 9.43 -6.22
C ASP A 47 -12.98 8.69 -7.41
N VAL A 48 -12.43 9.42 -8.39
CA VAL A 48 -11.71 8.84 -9.54
C VAL A 48 -10.54 7.97 -9.09
N ARG A 49 -9.70 8.45 -8.16
CA ARG A 49 -8.60 7.66 -7.60
C ARG A 49 -9.11 6.35 -7.00
N SER A 50 -10.22 6.39 -6.26
CA SER A 50 -10.78 5.22 -5.60
C SER A 50 -11.28 4.19 -6.63
N TYR A 51 -12.03 4.62 -7.65
CA TYR A 51 -12.46 3.73 -8.74
C TYR A 51 -11.28 3.19 -9.55
N LEU A 52 -10.28 4.02 -9.82
CA LEU A 52 -9.06 3.62 -10.53
C LEU A 52 -8.27 2.57 -9.73
N SER A 53 -8.19 2.70 -8.40
CA SER A 53 -7.57 1.67 -7.55
C SER A 53 -8.28 0.32 -7.68
N PHE A 54 -9.61 0.30 -7.66
CA PHE A 54 -10.36 -0.95 -7.87
C PHE A 54 -10.15 -1.52 -9.27
N LEU A 55 -10.13 -0.68 -10.30
CA LEU A 55 -9.88 -1.09 -11.67
C LEU A 55 -8.47 -1.70 -11.83
N MET A 56 -7.44 -1.04 -11.29
CA MET A 56 -6.06 -1.51 -11.37
C MET A 56 -5.85 -2.81 -10.61
N LEU A 57 -6.43 -2.96 -9.41
CA LEU A 57 -6.35 -4.21 -8.65
C LEU A 57 -7.10 -5.34 -9.35
N GLY A 58 -8.28 -5.07 -9.90
CA GLY A 58 -9.03 -6.05 -10.70
C GLY A 58 -8.26 -6.49 -11.95
N TRP A 59 -7.61 -5.53 -12.63
CA TRP A 59 -6.78 -5.81 -13.79
C TRP A 59 -5.61 -6.74 -13.44
N VAL A 60 -4.81 -6.41 -12.42
CA VAL A 60 -3.69 -7.24 -11.99
C VAL A 60 -4.17 -8.62 -11.53
N PHE A 61 -5.27 -8.68 -10.79
CA PHE A 61 -5.84 -9.96 -10.33
C PHE A 61 -6.19 -10.91 -11.49
N ILE A 62 -6.80 -10.38 -12.55
CA ILE A 62 -7.20 -11.18 -13.72
C ILE A 62 -5.96 -11.61 -14.53
N VAL A 63 -5.06 -10.66 -14.82
CA VAL A 63 -3.93 -10.88 -15.75
C VAL A 63 -2.83 -11.74 -15.14
N SER A 64 -2.54 -11.58 -13.84
CA SER A 64 -1.43 -12.30 -13.18
C SER A 64 -1.74 -13.78 -12.93
N GLY A 65 -3.02 -14.17 -12.91
CA GLY A 65 -3.47 -15.54 -12.66
C GLY A 65 -4.31 -15.66 -11.40
N ALA A 66 -5.58 -15.30 -11.51
CA ALA A 66 -6.55 -15.27 -10.40
C ALA A 66 -6.58 -16.57 -9.56
N SER A 67 -6.48 -17.74 -10.22
CA SER A 67 -6.46 -19.04 -9.52
C SER A 67 -5.31 -19.17 -8.52
N PHE A 68 -4.09 -18.77 -8.93
CA PHE A 68 -2.94 -18.79 -8.03
C PHE A 68 -3.14 -17.82 -6.86
N ILE A 69 -3.57 -16.58 -7.14
CA ILE A 69 -3.77 -15.56 -6.11
C ILE A 69 -4.78 -16.04 -5.05
N MET A 70 -5.87 -16.67 -5.47
CA MET A 70 -6.88 -17.19 -4.54
C MET A 70 -6.38 -18.37 -3.71
N ASN A 71 -5.63 -19.30 -4.31
CA ASN A 71 -5.03 -20.42 -3.59
C ASN A 71 -3.98 -19.93 -2.59
N TYR A 72 -3.08 -19.05 -3.02
CA TYR A 72 -2.03 -18.49 -2.19
C TYR A 72 -2.58 -17.65 -1.03
N PHE A 73 -3.62 -16.85 -1.29
CA PHE A 73 -4.34 -16.11 -0.25
C PHE A 73 -4.92 -17.05 0.82
N THR A 74 -5.62 -18.10 0.38
CA THR A 74 -6.29 -19.04 1.29
C THR A 74 -5.28 -19.75 2.19
N ASP A 75 -4.17 -20.21 1.61
CA ASP A 75 -3.06 -20.80 2.36
C ASP A 75 -2.42 -19.79 3.35
N SER A 76 -2.16 -18.58 2.88
CA SER A 76 -1.57 -17.50 3.69
C SER A 76 -2.43 -17.12 4.89
N VAL A 77 -3.76 -17.18 4.78
CA VAL A 77 -4.66 -16.95 5.93
C VAL A 77 -4.50 -18.04 6.98
N GLY A 78 -4.41 -19.31 6.58
CA GLY A 78 -4.13 -20.42 7.50
C GLY A 78 -2.79 -20.24 8.22
N MET A 79 -1.75 -19.89 7.46
CA MET A 79 -0.42 -19.61 8.00
C MET A 79 -0.41 -18.41 8.94
N LEU A 80 -1.10 -17.32 8.59
CA LEU A 80 -1.23 -16.14 9.46
C LEU A 80 -1.85 -16.53 10.80
N LEU A 81 -2.96 -17.26 10.81
CA LEU A 81 -3.62 -17.68 12.05
C LEU A 81 -2.74 -18.58 12.91
N MET A 82 -1.95 -19.46 12.29
CA MET A 82 -1.02 -20.34 13.00
C MET A 82 0.15 -19.56 13.63
N TYR A 83 0.75 -18.63 12.89
CA TYR A 83 1.96 -17.92 13.31
C TYR A 83 1.69 -16.58 14.00
N LEU A 84 0.44 -16.11 14.08
CA LEU A 84 0.09 -14.82 14.66
C LEU A 84 0.69 -14.59 16.05
N PRO A 85 0.57 -15.52 17.04
CA PRO A 85 1.14 -15.29 18.37
C PRO A 85 2.66 -15.18 18.32
N ARG A 86 3.31 -15.98 17.47
CA ARG A 86 4.76 -15.96 17.30
C ARG A 86 5.24 -14.65 16.70
N MET A 87 4.55 -14.14 15.68
CA MET A 87 4.84 -12.88 15.00
C MET A 87 4.62 -11.68 15.91
N LEU A 88 3.57 -11.69 16.74
CA LEU A 88 3.22 -10.60 17.65
C LEU A 88 4.32 -10.32 18.69
N PHE A 89 5.01 -11.37 19.16
CA PHE A 89 6.06 -11.28 20.17
C PHE A 89 7.47 -11.57 19.61
N TYR A 90 7.68 -11.46 18.30
CA TYR A 90 8.98 -11.79 17.71
C TYR A 90 10.02 -10.69 17.94
N THR A 91 11.12 -11.04 18.64
CA THR A 91 12.24 -10.12 18.92
C THR A 91 13.59 -10.61 18.39
N ASP A 92 13.66 -11.85 17.90
CA ASP A 92 14.86 -12.51 17.38
C ASP A 92 16.15 -12.37 18.23
N PRO A 93 16.13 -12.71 19.53
CA PRO A 93 17.23 -12.37 20.43
C PRO A 93 18.48 -13.26 20.25
N ILE A 94 18.31 -14.46 19.68
CA ILE A 94 19.39 -15.46 19.56
C ILE A 94 20.10 -15.33 18.22
N ALA A 95 19.37 -15.49 17.10
CA ALA A 95 19.95 -15.44 15.77
C ALA A 95 20.35 -14.02 15.36
N LYS A 96 19.68 -12.99 15.93
CA LYS A 96 19.96 -11.57 15.67
C LYS A 96 19.98 -11.23 14.17
N GLY A 97 19.12 -11.87 13.39
CA GLY A 97 18.96 -11.64 11.95
C GLY A 97 18.28 -10.31 11.62
N GLY A 98 17.71 -9.61 12.62
CA GLY A 98 17.24 -8.24 12.47
C GLY A 98 15.86 -8.09 11.82
N PHE A 99 15.20 -9.19 11.45
CA PHE A 99 13.89 -9.15 10.78
C PHE A 99 12.81 -8.36 11.55
N PRO A 100 12.53 -8.64 12.84
CA PRO A 100 11.48 -7.90 13.54
C PRO A 100 11.84 -6.42 13.76
N GLN A 101 13.14 -6.09 13.85
CA GLN A 101 13.60 -4.71 13.98
C GLN A 101 13.45 -3.92 12.68
N GLY A 102 13.81 -4.53 11.54
CA GLY A 102 13.73 -3.88 10.23
C GLY A 102 12.30 -3.73 9.70
N TRP A 103 11.41 -4.67 10.02
CA TRP A 103 10.04 -4.70 9.48
C TRP A 103 8.98 -4.44 10.54
N THR A 104 8.85 -5.32 11.54
CA THR A 104 7.74 -5.28 12.50
C THR A 104 7.75 -3.99 13.31
N VAL A 105 8.90 -3.58 13.84
CA VAL A 105 9.04 -2.34 14.62
C VAL A 105 8.81 -1.11 13.74
N PHE A 106 9.34 -1.09 12.52
CA PHE A 106 9.11 0.00 11.56
C PHE A 106 7.61 0.17 11.26
N TYR A 107 6.90 -0.90 10.96
CA TYR A 107 5.47 -0.83 10.69
C TYR A 107 4.66 -0.45 11.94
N TRP A 108 5.03 -0.92 13.14
CA TRP A 108 4.37 -0.46 14.37
C TRP A 108 4.57 1.03 14.59
N ALA A 109 5.77 1.56 14.38
CA ALA A 109 6.03 3.00 14.46
C ALA A 109 5.20 3.78 13.43
N TRP A 110 5.13 3.28 12.19
CA TRP A 110 4.26 3.84 11.15
C TRP A 110 2.79 3.89 11.61
N TRP A 111 2.24 2.79 12.12
CA TRP A 111 0.86 2.73 12.60
C TRP A 111 0.60 3.73 13.74
N VAL A 112 1.54 3.87 14.68
CA VAL A 112 1.42 4.82 15.79
C VAL A 112 1.40 6.27 15.28
N ILE A 113 2.26 6.62 14.31
CA ILE A 113 2.32 7.98 13.73
C ILE A 113 0.97 8.38 13.10
N TYR A 114 0.29 7.45 12.44
CA TYR A 114 -0.97 7.72 11.74
C TYR A 114 -2.24 7.45 12.56
N ALA A 115 -2.10 6.92 13.78
CA ALA A 115 -3.23 6.47 14.58
C ALA A 115 -4.24 7.59 14.87
N ILE A 116 -3.77 8.80 15.22
CA ILE A 116 -4.64 9.93 15.57
C ILE A 116 -5.39 10.45 14.33
N GLN A 117 -4.69 10.65 13.23
CA GLN A 117 -5.27 11.20 11.99
C GLN A 117 -6.33 10.26 11.44
N MET A 118 -6.04 8.95 11.43
CA MET A 118 -7.01 7.94 10.98
C MET A 118 -8.20 7.81 11.93
N SER A 119 -7.98 7.85 13.25
CA SER A 119 -9.06 7.75 14.23
C SER A 119 -10.03 8.93 14.15
N ILE A 120 -9.53 10.16 13.93
CA ILE A 120 -10.38 11.34 13.73
C ILE A 120 -11.25 11.18 12.47
N PHE A 121 -10.67 10.70 11.38
CA PHE A 121 -11.42 10.46 10.15
C PHE A 121 -12.52 9.39 10.35
N LEU A 122 -12.16 8.26 10.94
CA LEU A 122 -13.10 7.16 11.23
C LEU A 122 -14.23 7.60 12.17
N ALA A 123 -13.92 8.40 13.19
CA ALA A 123 -14.93 8.95 14.10
C ALA A 123 -15.92 9.88 13.36
N ARG A 124 -15.43 10.74 12.46
CA ARG A 124 -16.27 11.67 11.68
C ARG A 124 -17.27 10.96 10.79
N ILE A 125 -16.87 9.87 10.12
CA ILE A 125 -17.75 9.11 9.22
C ILE A 125 -18.64 8.09 9.95
N SER A 126 -18.45 7.91 11.26
CA SER A 126 -19.17 6.90 12.07
C SER A 126 -20.24 7.49 13.00
N ARG A 127 -20.67 8.74 12.76
CA ARG A 127 -21.70 9.40 13.56
C ARG A 127 -23.00 8.58 13.58
N GLY A 128 -23.48 8.26 14.78
CA GLY A 128 -24.73 7.50 14.98
C GLY A 128 -24.58 5.98 15.03
N ARG A 129 -23.36 5.44 14.85
CA ARG A 129 -23.09 4.00 15.02
C ARG A 129 -22.87 3.66 16.50
N THR A 130 -23.21 2.43 16.88
CA THR A 130 -22.81 1.89 18.18
C THR A 130 -21.30 1.64 18.23
N VAL A 131 -20.73 1.58 19.45
CA VAL A 131 -19.30 1.26 19.63
C VAL A 131 -18.96 -0.09 19.00
N ARG A 132 -19.85 -1.08 19.14
CA ARG A 132 -19.65 -2.42 18.56
C ARG A 132 -19.62 -2.37 17.03
N GLU A 133 -20.57 -1.68 16.40
CA GLU A 133 -20.62 -1.52 14.94
C GLU A 133 -19.39 -0.78 14.41
N LEU A 134 -18.93 0.24 15.13
CA LEU A 134 -17.71 0.96 14.78
C LEU A 134 -16.51 0.02 14.79
N CYS A 135 -16.32 -0.74 15.87
CA CYS A 135 -15.19 -1.67 16.01
C CYS A 135 -15.18 -2.75 14.94
N PHE A 136 -16.28 -3.47 14.74
CA PHE A 136 -16.33 -4.54 13.74
C PHE A 136 -16.27 -3.98 12.32
N GLY A 137 -16.99 -2.89 12.03
CA GLY A 137 -17.02 -2.29 10.71
C GLY A 137 -15.65 -1.76 10.26
N MET A 138 -14.93 -1.08 11.14
CA MET A 138 -13.60 -0.57 10.81
C MET A 138 -12.58 -1.70 10.64
N VAL A 139 -12.56 -2.69 11.54
CA VAL A 139 -11.59 -3.80 11.48
C VAL A 139 -11.82 -4.60 10.20
N LEU A 140 -13.05 -5.03 9.92
CA LEU A 140 -13.33 -5.86 8.75
C LEU A 140 -13.13 -5.11 7.44
N GLY A 141 -13.61 -3.86 7.33
CA GLY A 141 -13.49 -3.08 6.10
C GLY A 141 -12.04 -2.71 5.76
N LEU A 142 -11.27 -2.23 6.75
CA LEU A 142 -9.88 -1.84 6.56
C LEU A 142 -8.98 -3.08 6.32
N THR A 143 -9.24 -4.18 7.03
CA THR A 143 -8.50 -5.43 6.81
C THR A 143 -8.80 -5.97 5.41
N ALA A 144 -10.06 -6.02 4.98
CA ALA A 144 -10.40 -6.51 3.64
C ALA A 144 -9.71 -5.71 2.53
N SER A 145 -9.75 -4.38 2.60
CA SER A 145 -9.10 -3.52 1.60
C SER A 145 -7.58 -3.67 1.57
N THR A 146 -6.92 -3.72 2.73
CA THR A 146 -5.46 -3.88 2.81
C THR A 146 -5.02 -5.29 2.43
N TRP A 147 -5.79 -6.32 2.78
CA TRP A 147 -5.53 -7.71 2.38
C TRP A 147 -5.64 -7.88 0.88
N ILE A 148 -6.68 -7.35 0.24
CA ILE A 148 -6.83 -7.41 -1.22
C ILE A 148 -5.63 -6.73 -1.90
N LEU A 149 -5.26 -5.53 -1.45
CA LEU A 149 -4.13 -4.78 -2.01
C LEU A 149 -2.83 -5.59 -1.96
N TRP A 150 -2.45 -6.08 -0.78
CA TRP A 150 -1.18 -6.78 -0.59
C TRP A 150 -1.17 -8.18 -1.20
N THR A 151 -2.30 -8.87 -1.18
CA THR A 151 -2.41 -10.20 -1.80
C THR A 151 -2.27 -10.12 -3.30
N VAL A 152 -2.97 -9.19 -3.96
CA VAL A 152 -2.93 -9.06 -5.43
C VAL A 152 -1.55 -8.62 -5.90
N LEU A 153 -1.00 -7.53 -5.34
CA LEU A 153 0.30 -7.01 -5.76
C LEU A 153 1.45 -7.91 -5.32
N GLY A 154 1.38 -8.47 -4.11
CA GLY A 154 2.38 -9.39 -3.57
C GLY A 154 2.44 -10.70 -4.34
N SER A 155 1.29 -11.32 -4.63
CA SER A 155 1.23 -12.57 -5.41
C SER A 155 1.72 -12.35 -6.84
N ASN A 156 1.38 -11.22 -7.47
CA ASN A 156 1.91 -10.87 -8.78
C ASN A 156 3.44 -10.78 -8.74
N THR A 157 3.99 -10.06 -7.77
CA THR A 157 5.44 -9.92 -7.60
C THR A 157 6.11 -11.28 -7.37
N LEU A 158 5.52 -12.12 -6.50
CA LEU A 158 6.02 -13.46 -6.21
C LEU A 158 6.03 -14.35 -7.46
N LEU A 159 4.99 -14.32 -8.29
CA LEU A 159 4.94 -15.05 -9.56
C LEU A 159 6.00 -14.59 -10.55
N LEU A 160 6.29 -13.29 -10.61
CA LEU A 160 7.33 -12.75 -11.49
C LEU A 160 8.73 -13.20 -11.05
N ILE A 161 8.96 -13.32 -9.74
CA ILE A 161 10.20 -13.87 -9.18
C ILE A 161 10.30 -15.37 -9.46
N ASP A 162 9.23 -16.14 -9.16
CA ASP A 162 9.20 -17.59 -9.31
C ASP A 162 9.42 -18.04 -10.77
N LYS A 163 8.82 -17.32 -11.72
CA LYS A 163 9.02 -17.54 -13.15
C LYS A 163 10.34 -16.99 -13.68
N ASN A 164 11.19 -16.42 -12.82
CA ASN A 164 12.45 -15.77 -13.19
C ASN A 164 12.29 -14.69 -14.27
N ILE A 165 11.15 -14.01 -14.33
CA ILE A 165 10.88 -12.94 -15.30
C ILE A 165 11.62 -11.67 -14.90
N ILE A 166 11.70 -11.40 -13.59
CA ILE A 166 12.40 -10.24 -13.03
C ILE A 166 13.44 -10.70 -12.01
N ASN A 167 14.62 -10.07 -12.04
CA ASN A 167 15.63 -10.22 -11.00
C ASN A 167 15.58 -8.97 -10.11
N ILE A 168 14.75 -9.04 -9.06
CA ILE A 168 14.55 -7.91 -8.14
C ILE A 168 15.86 -7.46 -7.48
N PRO A 169 16.73 -8.35 -6.95
CA PRO A 169 18.02 -7.93 -6.38
C PRO A 169 18.86 -7.06 -7.33
N ASN A 170 19.00 -7.50 -8.59
CA ASN A 170 19.75 -6.75 -9.60
C ASN A 170 19.08 -5.41 -9.94
N LEU A 171 17.75 -5.40 -10.10
CA LEU A 171 17.01 -4.16 -10.35
C LEU A 171 17.18 -3.15 -9.21
N ILE A 172 17.17 -3.61 -7.96
CA ILE A 172 17.37 -2.75 -6.79
C ILE A 172 18.81 -2.22 -6.73
N GLU A 173 19.81 -3.04 -7.04
CA GLU A 173 21.20 -2.59 -7.06
C GLU A 173 21.47 -1.57 -8.17
N GLN A 174 20.85 -1.74 -9.34
CA GLN A 174 21.11 -0.90 -10.50
C GLN A 174 20.27 0.40 -10.51
N TYR A 175 19.02 0.33 -10.09
CA TYR A 175 18.06 1.45 -10.21
C TYR A 175 17.47 1.91 -8.86
N GLY A 176 17.74 1.18 -7.78
CA GLY A 176 17.10 1.41 -6.48
C GLY A 176 15.74 0.71 -6.37
N VAL A 177 15.11 0.85 -5.21
CA VAL A 177 13.80 0.23 -4.91
C VAL A 177 12.63 0.99 -5.57
N ALA A 178 12.82 2.26 -5.92
CA ALA A 178 11.75 3.23 -6.13
C ALA A 178 11.73 3.85 -7.52
#